data_AF-A0A1B9ID35-F1
#
_entry.id   AF-A0A1B9ID35-F1
#
_cell.length_a   1.000
_cell.length_b   1.000
_cell.length_c   1.000
_cell.angle_alpha   90.00
_cell.angle_beta   90.00
_cell.angle_gamma   90.00
#
_symmetry.space_group_name_H-M   'P 1'
#
loop_
_entity.id
_entity.type
_entity.pdbx_description
1 polymer ?
#
loop_
_entity_poly.entity_id
_entity_poly.type
_entity_poly.pdbx_seq_one_letter_code
_entity_poly.pdbx_strand_id
1 'polypeptide(L)'
;MGLASKLAAAQAGGNTNPYGGAAPAPAQQQQPQQAAQQSYGAPQGQYGQPQQQQQYGAPSGPPPTPGQRPSSGQYSSPSGPPPGQYGQQGQQQYGSPAGPPPGQYGQQQGQYGQQQGQYGQQQGQYGQQQGQYGQQQQGIPGQQYGNQPPQYKPPQGAAAGAPAPGGGPNAQAILQSLTQCVQEQKIQAFYPPGSLDAIAQRVAASGVLSKIASEWRMPLELASDLVKLSLFDVILYVDDSGSMAFEQGGERIDDLKLILSRVAYATSLFDDDGIQVRFMNNRLEGNGIRSEQDALNLVNQVKFSGLTPLGTSLWQKILQPLVLGPAQQNRLQKPVLIIAITDGTPAGENRDEIFKVILRADNELKRSRYGPDSVSYQFAQVGDDMKAMKFLEELDNHPQVGSLIDCTSNFEAEQAEMMRKSGIDLSPEMWLVKLLM
;
A
#
# COMPACT_ATOMS: atom_id res chain seq x y z
N MET A 1 -17.91 -5.84 10.71
CA MET A 1 -18.18 -4.49 10.16
C MET A 1 -16.85 -3.83 9.86
N GLY A 2 -16.22 -4.30 8.78
CA GLY A 2 -15.03 -3.72 8.19
C GLY A 2 -15.35 -2.44 7.42
N LEU A 3 -14.37 -2.00 6.66
CA LEU A 3 -14.33 -0.70 5.97
C LEU A 3 -15.55 -0.49 5.05
N ALA A 4 -15.93 -1.49 4.26
CA ALA A 4 -17.02 -1.43 3.30
C ALA A 4 -18.38 -1.20 3.98
N SER A 5 -18.67 -1.97 5.04
CA SER A 5 -19.87 -1.81 5.87
C SER A 5 -19.94 -0.42 6.53
N LYS A 6 -18.80 0.08 7.02
CA LYS A 6 -18.70 1.38 7.68
C LYS A 6 -18.88 2.55 6.72
N LEU A 7 -18.29 2.50 5.53
CA LEU A 7 -18.48 3.53 4.50
C LEU A 7 -19.95 3.60 4.06
N ALA A 8 -20.60 2.45 3.83
CA ALA A 8 -22.02 2.40 3.51
C ALA A 8 -22.88 3.03 4.63
N ALA A 9 -22.58 2.75 5.89
CA ALA A 9 -23.27 3.35 7.03
C ALA A 9 -23.04 4.88 7.15
N ALA A 10 -21.81 5.36 6.93
CA ALA A 10 -21.47 6.79 6.93
C ALA A 10 -22.16 7.55 5.78
N GLN A 11 -22.36 6.90 4.63
CA GLN A 11 -23.11 7.45 3.52
C GLN A 11 -24.62 7.50 3.80
N ALA A 12 -25.18 6.47 4.43
CA ALA A 12 -26.61 6.38 4.79
C ALA A 12 -27.02 7.25 6.00
N GLY A 13 -26.12 7.49 6.95
CA GLY A 13 -26.39 8.26 8.19
C GLY A 13 -26.57 9.77 8.01
N GLY A 14 -26.54 10.28 6.77
CA GLY A 14 -26.56 11.70 6.43
C GLY A 14 -27.89 12.43 6.64
N ASN A 15 -28.52 12.32 7.81
CA ASN A 15 -29.63 13.20 8.21
C ASN A 15 -29.76 13.45 9.73
N THR A 16 -28.63 13.50 10.46
CA THR A 16 -28.60 14.05 11.82
C THR A 16 -27.57 15.17 11.91
N ASN A 17 -28.05 16.42 11.93
CA ASN A 17 -27.23 17.62 12.07
C ASN A 17 -26.70 17.73 13.52
N PRO A 18 -25.38 17.68 13.79
CA PRO A 18 -24.86 17.67 15.17
C PRO A 18 -24.92 19.03 15.88
N TYR A 19 -25.16 20.13 15.15
CA TYR A 19 -25.21 21.48 15.70
C TYR A 19 -26.64 22.04 15.66
N GLY A 20 -27.37 21.84 16.77
CA GLY A 20 -28.76 22.25 16.92
C GLY A 20 -29.23 22.20 18.38
N GLY A 21 -28.53 22.87 19.29
CA GLY A 21 -28.91 22.92 20.70
C GLY A 21 -30.18 23.74 20.94
N ALA A 22 -31.28 23.08 21.30
CA ALA A 22 -32.49 23.70 21.84
C ALA A 22 -32.90 22.98 23.14
N ALA A 23 -33.21 23.74 24.19
CA ALA A 23 -33.43 23.22 25.54
C ALA A 23 -34.77 22.46 25.69
N PRO A 24 -34.87 21.49 26.62
CA PRO A 24 -36.08 20.69 26.81
C PRO A 24 -37.19 21.45 27.55
N ALA A 25 -38.43 21.32 27.09
CA ALA A 25 -39.64 21.71 27.81
C ALA A 25 -40.19 20.51 28.63
N PRO A 26 -40.86 20.75 29.78
CA PRO A 26 -41.07 19.72 30.80
C PRO A 26 -42.26 18.77 30.52
N ALA A 27 -42.20 17.61 31.17
CA ALA A 27 -43.14 16.50 31.01
C ALA A 27 -44.57 16.78 31.53
N GLN A 28 -45.56 16.16 30.89
CA GLN A 28 -46.86 15.90 31.46
C GLN A 28 -47.15 14.38 31.45
N GLN A 29 -47.67 13.91 32.58
CA GLN A 29 -48.11 12.52 32.80
C GLN A 29 -49.51 12.30 32.22
N GLN A 30 -49.78 11.12 31.66
CA GLN A 30 -51.11 10.52 31.73
C GLN A 30 -51.08 8.99 31.56
N GLN A 31 -52.14 8.34 32.03
CA GLN A 31 -52.19 6.93 32.44
C GLN A 31 -52.57 5.95 31.30
N PRO A 32 -52.30 4.64 31.45
CA PRO A 32 -52.74 3.61 30.51
C PRO A 32 -54.22 3.22 30.70
N GLN A 33 -54.92 2.89 29.61
CA GLN A 33 -56.25 2.27 29.63
C GLN A 33 -56.23 0.83 29.09
N GLN A 34 -57.19 0.03 29.56
CA GLN A 34 -57.25 -1.43 29.37
C GLN A 34 -58.39 -1.88 28.43
N ALA A 35 -58.15 -3.05 27.81
CA ALA A 35 -59.09 -4.17 27.61
C ALA A 35 -60.18 -4.16 26.49
N ALA A 36 -60.64 -5.40 26.23
CA ALA A 36 -61.71 -5.90 25.35
C ALA A 36 -61.33 -6.19 23.88
N GLN A 37 -61.76 -7.28 23.22
CA GLN A 37 -62.48 -8.51 23.63
C GLN A 37 -62.38 -9.60 22.52
N GLN A 38 -62.47 -10.89 22.88
CA GLN A 38 -63.17 -12.06 22.23
C GLN A 38 -63.38 -12.17 20.69
N SER A 39 -63.68 -13.31 20.04
CA SER A 39 -63.53 -14.78 20.23
C SER A 39 -64.25 -15.49 19.04
N TYR A 40 -64.00 -16.79 18.78
CA TYR A 40 -64.66 -17.68 17.78
C TYR A 40 -64.36 -17.41 16.28
N GLY A 41 -64.34 -18.40 15.39
CA GLY A 41 -64.53 -19.86 15.53
C GLY A 41 -64.29 -20.62 14.21
N ALA A 42 -64.19 -21.96 14.26
CA ALA A 42 -63.98 -22.84 13.09
C ALA A 42 -65.29 -23.46 12.57
N PRO A 43 -65.27 -24.09 11.36
CA PRO A 43 -65.76 -25.48 11.28
C PRO A 43 -65.00 -26.42 10.31
N GLN A 44 -65.34 -27.71 10.40
CA GLN A 44 -64.87 -28.88 9.62
C GLN A 44 -65.52 -28.96 8.20
N GLY A 45 -65.16 -29.82 7.24
CA GLY A 45 -64.12 -30.87 7.12
C GLY A 45 -64.46 -31.92 6.03
N GLN A 46 -63.62 -32.97 5.86
CA GLN A 46 -63.87 -34.28 5.17
C GLN A 46 -64.17 -34.26 3.64
N TYR A 47 -63.74 -35.16 2.75
CA TYR A 47 -63.10 -36.51 2.77
C TYR A 47 -61.80 -36.49 1.90
N GLY A 48 -61.04 -37.55 1.58
CA GLY A 48 -61.15 -39.02 1.74
C GLY A 48 -59.85 -39.78 1.40
N GLN A 49 -59.94 -41.00 0.85
CA GLN A 49 -58.80 -41.89 0.45
C GLN A 49 -59.27 -42.92 -0.63
N PRO A 50 -58.46 -43.85 -1.23
CA PRO A 50 -57.24 -44.51 -0.68
C PRO A 50 -56.04 -44.87 -1.62
N GLN A 51 -54.94 -45.28 -0.96
CA GLN A 51 -53.92 -46.30 -1.32
C GLN A 51 -53.16 -46.31 -2.68
N GLN A 52 -51.83 -46.26 -2.58
CA GLN A 52 -50.97 -47.45 -2.81
C GLN A 52 -49.64 -47.36 -2.02
N GLN A 53 -49.00 -48.51 -1.81
CA GLN A 53 -47.86 -48.72 -0.88
C GLN A 53 -46.52 -48.76 -1.61
N GLN A 54 -45.43 -48.31 -0.97
CA GLN A 54 -44.21 -49.10 -0.76
C GLN A 54 -43.24 -48.42 0.24
N GLN A 55 -42.21 -49.16 0.68
CA GLN A 55 -41.74 -49.16 2.07
C GLN A 55 -40.31 -48.64 2.28
N TYR A 56 -40.06 -48.10 3.48
CA TYR A 56 -38.78 -47.58 3.96
C TYR A 56 -37.67 -48.65 4.14
N GLY A 57 -36.41 -48.20 4.01
CA GLY A 57 -35.22 -48.82 4.61
C GLY A 57 -34.26 -47.73 5.11
N ALA A 58 -33.84 -47.78 6.38
CA ALA A 58 -33.03 -46.75 7.04
C ALA A 58 -31.56 -47.19 7.28
N PRO A 59 -30.61 -46.27 7.55
CA PRO A 59 -29.18 -46.55 7.50
C PRO A 59 -28.51 -46.74 8.88
N SER A 60 -27.32 -47.35 8.92
CA SER A 60 -26.16 -46.91 9.73
C SER A 60 -24.98 -47.89 9.67
N GLY A 61 -23.74 -47.36 9.76
CA GLY A 61 -22.50 -48.11 9.91
C GLY A 61 -21.36 -47.16 10.34
N PRO A 62 -20.55 -47.48 11.37
CA PRO A 62 -19.57 -46.55 11.95
C PRO A 62 -18.21 -46.52 11.20
N PRO A 63 -17.43 -45.42 11.32
CA PRO A 63 -16.14 -45.26 10.66
C PRO A 63 -14.94 -45.82 11.47
N PRO A 64 -13.84 -46.25 10.81
CA PRO A 64 -12.61 -46.68 11.49
C PRO A 64 -11.58 -45.54 11.66
N THR A 65 -10.77 -45.63 12.72
CA THR A 65 -9.62 -44.76 13.03
C THR A 65 -8.27 -45.46 12.79
N PRO A 66 -7.13 -44.73 12.68
CA PRO A 66 -5.95 -45.22 11.94
C PRO A 66 -4.79 -45.75 12.81
N GLY A 67 -4.03 -46.73 12.28
CA GLY A 67 -2.71 -47.08 12.82
C GLY A 67 -2.03 -48.36 12.27
N GLN A 68 -0.74 -48.21 11.92
CA GLN A 68 0.32 -49.24 11.77
C GLN A 68 0.43 -50.12 10.50
N ARG A 69 1.70 -50.25 10.05
CA ARG A 69 2.25 -51.17 9.03
C ARG A 69 2.37 -52.61 9.59
N PRO A 70 2.39 -53.64 8.72
CA PRO A 70 3.68 -54.31 8.46
C PRO A 70 3.94 -54.61 6.95
N SER A 71 4.94 -55.45 6.67
CA SER A 71 5.67 -55.55 5.39
C SER A 71 5.49 -56.90 4.65
N SER A 72 5.87 -56.91 3.35
CA SER A 72 6.37 -58.04 2.52
C SER A 72 5.40 -58.98 1.77
N GLY A 73 5.82 -59.39 0.56
CA GLY A 73 5.16 -60.31 -0.40
C GLY A 73 4.71 -59.62 -1.71
N GLN A 74 5.52 -59.48 -2.77
CA GLN A 74 6.01 -60.44 -3.79
C GLN A 74 5.00 -60.85 -4.90
N TYR A 75 5.50 -60.90 -6.15
CA TYR A 75 4.87 -61.35 -7.43
C TYR A 75 3.79 -60.41 -8.06
N SER A 76 3.72 -60.11 -9.37
CA SER A 76 4.40 -60.65 -10.59
C SER A 76 4.67 -59.59 -11.69
N SER A 77 5.48 -59.95 -12.69
CA SER A 77 6.04 -59.13 -13.80
C SER A 77 5.08 -58.75 -14.95
N PRO A 78 5.47 -57.77 -15.79
CA PRO A 78 5.12 -57.68 -17.22
C PRO A 78 6.27 -58.17 -18.14
N SER A 79 5.93 -58.62 -19.35
CA SER A 79 6.82 -59.25 -20.34
C SER A 79 7.18 -58.34 -21.54
N GLY A 80 8.42 -58.44 -22.04
CA GLY A 80 8.81 -58.08 -23.43
C GLY A 80 9.13 -59.34 -24.26
N PRO A 81 10.01 -59.33 -25.29
CA PRO A 81 10.74 -58.21 -25.92
C PRO A 81 10.70 -58.21 -27.50
N PRO A 82 11.80 -58.19 -28.32
CA PRO A 82 12.24 -57.06 -29.18
C PRO A 82 12.52 -57.51 -30.67
N PRO A 83 13.54 -57.06 -31.46
CA PRO A 83 14.41 -55.85 -31.51
C PRO A 83 14.61 -55.21 -32.94
N GLY A 84 15.41 -54.13 -33.03
CA GLY A 84 16.04 -53.62 -34.28
C GLY A 84 17.31 -52.79 -34.01
N GLN A 85 18.34 -52.88 -34.88
CA GLN A 85 19.72 -52.35 -34.68
C GLN A 85 20.21 -51.41 -35.82
N TYR A 86 21.50 -50.99 -35.72
CA TYR A 86 22.35 -50.16 -36.61
C TYR A 86 22.32 -48.63 -36.35
N GLY A 87 23.44 -47.89 -36.34
CA GLY A 87 24.85 -48.21 -36.62
C GLY A 87 25.87 -47.28 -35.89
N GLN A 88 27.16 -47.34 -36.25
CA GLN A 88 28.32 -46.86 -35.45
C GLN A 88 29.29 -45.93 -36.25
N GLN A 89 30.34 -45.40 -35.57
CA GLN A 89 31.51 -44.60 -36.03
C GLN A 89 31.33 -43.06 -36.01
N GLY A 90 32.35 -42.24 -35.70
CA GLY A 90 33.79 -42.51 -35.45
C GLY A 90 34.53 -41.44 -34.61
N GLN A 91 35.86 -41.59 -34.50
CA GLN A 91 36.77 -40.87 -33.57
C GLN A 91 37.22 -39.47 -34.06
N GLN A 92 37.66 -38.58 -33.14
CA GLN A 92 39.05 -38.05 -33.10
C GLN A 92 39.38 -37.24 -31.81
N GLN A 93 40.68 -36.94 -31.63
CA GLN A 93 41.37 -36.58 -30.38
C GLN A 93 42.30 -35.39 -30.60
N TYR A 94 42.44 -34.47 -29.61
CA TYR A 94 43.57 -33.54 -29.30
C TYR A 94 43.00 -32.43 -28.36
N GLY A 95 43.66 -31.88 -27.32
CA GLY A 95 44.93 -32.15 -26.64
C GLY A 95 45.15 -31.07 -25.55
N SER A 96 45.76 -31.38 -24.39
CA SER A 96 46.03 -30.42 -23.29
C SER A 96 47.46 -29.86 -23.32
N PRO A 97 47.72 -28.72 -22.66
CA PRO A 97 48.59 -28.73 -21.46
C PRO A 97 48.05 -27.81 -20.32
N ALA A 98 47.96 -28.23 -19.05
CA ALA A 98 49.01 -28.47 -18.03
C ALA A 98 49.40 -27.22 -17.19
N GLY A 99 49.14 -27.27 -15.87
CA GLY A 99 49.80 -26.45 -14.83
C GLY A 99 51.19 -27.01 -14.46
N PRO A 100 51.84 -26.70 -13.31
CA PRO A 100 51.29 -26.41 -11.96
C PRO A 100 52.14 -25.30 -11.21
N PRO A 101 52.42 -25.28 -9.88
CA PRO A 101 51.80 -25.88 -8.68
C PRO A 101 51.54 -24.89 -7.50
N PRO A 102 50.85 -25.33 -6.42
CA PRO A 102 50.81 -24.65 -5.12
C PRO A 102 51.79 -25.28 -4.08
N GLY A 103 52.28 -24.48 -3.13
CA GLY A 103 53.15 -24.92 -2.02
C GLY A 103 52.53 -24.70 -0.63
N GLN A 104 52.75 -25.64 0.31
CA GLN A 104 52.23 -25.64 1.69
C GLN A 104 53.36 -25.47 2.74
N TYR A 105 52.93 -25.43 4.02
CA TYR A 105 53.70 -25.54 5.28
C TYR A 105 54.37 -24.24 5.80
N GLY A 106 54.35 -23.94 7.11
CA GLY A 106 53.86 -24.73 8.26
C GLY A 106 53.63 -23.92 9.55
N GLN A 107 53.34 -24.64 10.64
CA GLN A 107 52.96 -24.12 11.98
C GLN A 107 54.16 -23.61 12.81
N GLN A 108 53.95 -22.71 13.78
CA GLN A 108 54.12 -23.01 15.23
C GLN A 108 53.62 -21.91 16.20
N GLN A 109 53.74 -22.20 17.51
CA GLN A 109 53.03 -21.61 18.67
C GLN A 109 53.84 -20.58 19.49
N GLY A 110 53.19 -19.92 20.45
CA GLY A 110 53.80 -19.14 21.56
C GLY A 110 53.24 -17.71 21.64
N GLN A 111 52.29 -17.32 22.51
CA GLN A 111 52.16 -17.36 23.98
C GLN A 111 52.86 -16.18 24.73
N TYR A 112 52.05 -15.17 25.08
CA TYR A 112 52.14 -14.19 26.19
C TYR A 112 53.30 -13.19 26.28
N GLY A 113 52.94 -11.91 26.48
CA GLY A 113 53.82 -10.84 26.98
C GLY A 113 53.16 -9.46 26.99
N GLN A 114 52.97 -8.83 28.16
CA GLN A 114 52.52 -7.44 28.27
C GLN A 114 53.69 -6.46 28.05
N GLN A 115 53.43 -5.29 27.47
CA GLN A 115 53.98 -4.04 28.02
C GLN A 115 53.17 -2.79 27.65
N GLN A 116 53.28 -1.77 28.49
CA GLN A 116 52.57 -0.48 28.39
C GLN A 116 53.25 0.47 27.39
N GLY A 117 52.46 1.37 26.78
CA GLY A 117 52.97 2.46 25.93
C GLY A 117 52.06 3.68 26.02
N GLN A 118 52.61 4.81 26.45
CA GLN A 118 51.89 5.99 26.92
C GLN A 118 52.00 7.17 25.94
N TYR A 119 50.87 7.75 25.53
CA TYR A 119 50.77 9.06 24.87
C TYR A 119 49.50 9.76 25.37
N GLY A 120 49.44 11.06 25.65
CA GLY A 120 50.47 12.11 25.56
C GLY A 120 49.79 13.46 25.28
N GLN A 121 49.49 14.24 26.33
CA GLN A 121 48.82 15.54 26.19
C GLN A 121 49.72 16.60 25.52
N GLN A 122 49.10 17.63 24.92
CA GLN A 122 49.73 18.95 24.82
C GLN A 122 48.69 20.08 24.96
N GLN A 123 49.06 21.13 25.69
CA GLN A 123 48.25 22.30 26.06
C GLN A 123 49.13 23.57 26.12
N GLY A 124 48.55 24.76 25.90
CA GLY A 124 49.18 26.08 26.15
C GLY A 124 49.89 26.74 24.94
N GLN A 125 50.14 28.06 24.90
CA GLN A 125 49.75 29.18 25.80
C GLN A 125 49.91 30.57 25.08
N TYR A 126 49.46 31.66 25.73
CA TYR A 126 49.33 33.07 25.27
C TYR A 126 50.62 33.96 25.22
N GLY A 127 50.55 35.08 24.46
CA GLY A 127 51.29 36.36 24.62
C GLY A 127 51.16 37.28 23.36
N GLN A 128 50.65 38.54 23.36
CA GLN A 128 51.16 39.85 23.89
C GLN A 128 52.52 40.29 23.24
N GLN A 129 52.79 41.52 22.76
CA GLN A 129 52.16 42.87 22.89
C GLN A 129 52.78 43.96 21.92
N GLN A 130 52.04 45.04 21.58
CA GLN A 130 52.45 46.42 21.09
C GLN A 130 53.31 46.63 19.80
N GLY A 131 53.23 47.77 19.07
CA GLY A 131 52.37 48.98 19.19
C GLY A 131 52.60 50.07 18.10
N GLN A 132 51.67 51.05 18.03
CA GLN A 132 51.76 52.51 17.63
C GLN A 132 52.58 52.98 16.38
N TYR A 133 52.30 54.06 15.63
CA TYR A 133 51.38 55.24 15.63
C TYR A 133 50.70 55.40 14.23
N GLY A 134 50.00 56.46 13.76
CA GLY A 134 49.67 57.83 14.26
C GLY A 134 48.47 58.49 13.53
N GLN A 135 48.19 59.78 13.81
CA GLN A 135 46.89 60.48 13.63
C GLN A 135 46.58 61.15 12.27
N GLN A 136 45.27 61.40 11.99
CA GLN A 136 44.72 62.78 11.85
C GLN A 136 43.18 62.85 12.06
N GLN A 137 42.63 64.08 12.22
CA GLN A 137 41.37 64.38 12.94
C GLN A 137 40.60 65.58 12.34
N GLN A 138 39.26 65.52 12.30
CA GLN A 138 38.23 66.61 12.21
C GLN A 138 36.83 65.95 12.08
N GLY A 139 35.66 66.47 12.47
CA GLY A 139 35.26 67.68 13.22
C GLY A 139 33.71 67.88 13.12
N ILE A 140 32.99 68.03 14.24
CA ILE A 140 31.49 68.08 14.40
C ILE A 140 31.08 69.52 14.81
N PRO A 141 29.98 70.19 14.35
CA PRO A 141 28.57 70.03 14.86
C PRO A 141 27.43 70.34 13.84
N GLY A 142 26.11 70.24 14.11
CA GLY A 142 25.34 69.94 15.34
C GLY A 142 23.83 69.65 15.06
N GLN A 143 22.99 69.55 16.11
CA GLN A 143 21.60 69.02 16.11
C GLN A 143 20.50 70.02 15.64
N GLN A 144 19.28 69.53 15.30
CA GLN A 144 18.01 69.87 16.00
C GLN A 144 16.74 69.12 15.48
N TYR A 145 15.83 68.79 16.42
CA TYR A 145 14.46 68.21 16.38
C TYR A 145 13.50 68.43 15.17
N GLY A 146 12.61 67.45 14.90
CA GLY A 146 11.28 67.72 14.28
C GLY A 146 10.45 66.56 13.68
N ASN A 147 9.51 66.00 14.47
CA ASN A 147 8.21 65.33 14.17
C ASN A 147 7.78 64.73 12.79
N GLN A 148 6.91 63.69 12.94
CA GLN A 148 5.94 63.05 12.01
C GLN A 148 6.40 61.87 11.10
N PRO A 149 5.66 60.73 11.10
CA PRO A 149 5.91 59.60 10.20
C PRO A 149 5.26 59.82 8.82
N PRO A 150 5.89 59.36 7.71
CA PRO A 150 5.34 59.53 6.36
C PRO A 150 4.13 58.63 6.11
N GLN A 151 3.07 59.24 5.56
CA GLN A 151 1.79 58.62 5.23
C GLN A 151 1.93 57.65 4.03
N TYR A 152 1.63 56.37 4.26
CA TYR A 152 1.66 55.33 3.23
C TYR A 152 0.54 55.55 2.20
N LYS A 153 0.90 55.82 0.94
CA LYS A 153 -0.05 55.85 -0.18
C LYS A 153 -0.21 54.43 -0.75
N PRO A 154 -1.41 53.82 -0.73
CA PRO A 154 -1.62 52.55 -1.40
C PRO A 154 -1.51 52.72 -2.93
N PRO A 155 -0.86 51.79 -3.65
CA PRO A 155 -0.84 51.81 -5.12
C PRO A 155 -2.26 51.68 -5.68
N GLN A 156 -2.60 52.50 -6.68
CA GLN A 156 -3.89 52.43 -7.36
C GLN A 156 -3.97 51.19 -8.26
N GLY A 157 -4.91 50.30 -7.92
CA GLY A 157 -5.79 49.68 -8.91
C GLY A 157 -5.14 48.92 -10.07
N ALA A 158 -4.34 47.89 -9.78
CA ALA A 158 -4.44 46.70 -10.62
C ALA A 158 -5.81 46.06 -10.28
N ALA A 159 -6.70 45.96 -11.27
CA ALA A 159 -8.01 45.35 -11.07
C ALA A 159 -7.81 43.89 -10.64
N ALA A 160 -8.18 43.58 -9.40
CA ALA A 160 -8.32 42.19 -8.98
C ALA A 160 -9.41 41.57 -9.86
N GLY A 161 -9.00 40.73 -10.81
CA GLY A 161 -9.93 39.90 -11.54
C GLY A 161 -10.75 39.12 -10.51
N ALA A 162 -12.07 39.23 -10.61
CA ALA A 162 -12.96 38.48 -9.71
C ALA A 162 -12.55 36.99 -9.76
N PRO A 163 -12.49 36.29 -8.62
CA PRO A 163 -12.22 34.87 -8.63
C PRO A 163 -13.26 34.21 -9.56
N ALA A 164 -12.77 33.47 -10.55
CA ALA A 164 -13.66 32.73 -11.44
C ALA A 164 -14.56 31.82 -10.58
N PRO A 165 -15.85 31.68 -10.89
CA PRO A 165 -16.76 30.86 -10.11
C PRO A 165 -16.38 29.37 -10.26
N GLY A 166 -15.51 28.91 -9.37
CA GLY A 166 -14.85 27.60 -9.44
C GLY A 166 -13.60 27.57 -8.54
N GLY A 167 -13.80 27.61 -7.22
CA GLY A 167 -12.72 27.67 -6.22
C GLY A 167 -11.96 26.35 -6.02
N GLY A 168 -11.26 25.89 -7.05
CA GLY A 168 -10.26 24.83 -6.94
C GLY A 168 -8.85 25.37 -6.66
N PRO A 169 -7.87 24.51 -6.30
CA PRO A 169 -6.48 24.91 -6.17
C PRO A 169 -5.95 25.44 -7.51
N ASN A 170 -5.22 26.57 -7.48
CA ASN A 170 -4.67 27.11 -8.72
C ASN A 170 -3.53 26.22 -9.25
N ALA A 171 -3.28 26.26 -10.56
CA ALA A 171 -2.26 25.43 -11.20
C ALA A 171 -0.84 25.65 -10.61
N GLN A 172 -0.56 26.83 -10.06
CA GLN A 172 0.74 27.13 -9.45
C GLN A 172 0.95 26.37 -8.13
N ALA A 173 -0.08 26.24 -7.29
CA ALA A 173 -0.02 25.47 -6.05
C ALA A 173 0.11 23.97 -6.33
N ILE A 174 -0.61 23.47 -7.35
CA ILE A 174 -0.48 22.08 -7.82
C ILE A 174 0.94 21.82 -8.33
N LEU A 175 1.48 22.70 -9.17
CA LEU A 175 2.85 22.60 -9.68
C LEU A 175 3.89 22.59 -8.56
N GLN A 176 3.70 23.39 -7.52
CA GLN A 176 4.57 23.39 -6.33
C GLN A 176 4.50 22.04 -5.59
N SER A 177 3.31 21.51 -5.32
CA SER A 177 3.12 20.20 -4.68
C SER A 177 3.76 19.06 -5.47
N LEU A 178 3.54 19.02 -6.79
CA LEU A 178 4.18 18.03 -7.68
C LEU A 178 5.71 18.18 -7.70
N THR A 179 6.22 19.42 -7.77
CA THR A 179 7.67 19.68 -7.78
C THR A 179 8.33 19.24 -6.46
N GLN A 180 7.67 19.50 -5.33
CA GLN A 180 8.13 19.07 -4.02
C GLN A 180 8.14 17.54 -3.91
N CYS A 181 7.05 16.87 -4.31
CA CYS A 181 6.96 15.40 -4.34
C CYS A 181 8.07 14.77 -5.19
N VAL A 182 8.33 15.30 -6.40
CA VAL A 182 9.41 14.84 -7.28
C VAL A 182 10.81 14.99 -6.67
N GLN A 183 11.01 15.99 -5.80
CA GLN A 183 12.26 16.19 -5.08
C GLN A 183 12.40 15.25 -3.88
N GLU A 184 11.37 15.15 -3.04
CA GLU A 184 11.34 14.33 -1.82
C GLU A 184 11.46 12.84 -2.15
N GLN A 185 10.69 12.38 -3.14
CA GLN A 185 10.73 10.99 -3.63
C GLN A 185 11.90 10.71 -4.58
N LYS A 186 12.76 11.69 -4.90
CA LYS A 186 13.96 11.53 -5.76
C LYS A 186 13.68 10.93 -7.15
N ILE A 187 12.47 11.17 -7.68
CA ILE A 187 11.99 10.67 -8.98
C ILE A 187 12.28 11.64 -10.15
N GLN A 188 13.29 12.52 -10.02
CA GLN A 188 13.62 13.51 -11.06
C GLN A 188 14.03 12.87 -12.41
N ALA A 189 14.45 11.60 -12.39
CA ALA A 189 14.83 10.84 -13.59
C ALA A 189 13.68 10.64 -14.60
N PHE A 190 12.44 10.76 -14.13
CA PHE A 190 11.19 10.61 -14.89
C PHE A 190 10.60 11.96 -15.34
N TYR A 191 10.85 13.04 -14.60
CA TYR A 191 10.22 14.35 -14.78
C TYR A 191 11.25 15.42 -15.20
N PRO A 192 11.57 15.54 -16.52
CA PRO A 192 12.45 16.58 -17.00
C PRO A 192 11.84 17.99 -16.78
N PRO A 193 12.66 19.06 -16.73
CA PRO A 193 12.18 20.42 -16.51
C PRO A 193 11.05 20.81 -17.48
N GLY A 194 9.94 21.31 -16.92
CA GLY A 194 8.74 21.69 -17.68
C GLY A 194 7.70 20.58 -17.91
N SER A 195 7.99 19.32 -17.55
CA SER A 195 7.03 18.22 -17.71
C SER A 195 5.83 18.29 -16.74
N LEU A 196 6.03 18.86 -15.55
CA LEU A 196 5.01 18.97 -14.51
C LEU A 196 3.95 20.04 -14.80
N ASP A 197 4.28 21.07 -15.58
CA ASP A 197 3.37 22.16 -15.93
C ASP A 197 2.11 21.66 -16.64
N ALA A 198 2.26 20.71 -17.57
CA ALA A 198 1.14 20.11 -18.29
C ALA A 198 0.20 19.32 -17.36
N ILE A 199 0.78 18.58 -16.39
CA ILE A 199 0.02 17.83 -15.38
C ILE A 199 -0.74 18.81 -14.48
N ALA A 200 -0.06 19.83 -13.94
CA ALA A 200 -0.66 20.83 -13.06
C ALA A 200 -1.79 21.62 -13.75
N GLN A 201 -1.62 22.01 -15.02
CA GLN A 201 -2.64 22.68 -15.81
C GLN A 201 -3.84 21.77 -16.09
N ARG A 202 -3.62 20.51 -16.49
CA ARG A 202 -4.68 19.50 -16.72
C ARG A 202 -5.53 19.31 -15.47
N VAL A 203 -4.89 19.08 -14.32
CA VAL A 203 -5.61 18.87 -13.05
C VAL A 203 -6.38 20.14 -12.63
N ALA A 204 -5.76 21.32 -12.68
CA ALA A 204 -6.45 22.58 -12.35
C ALA A 204 -7.67 22.83 -13.24
N ALA A 205 -7.55 22.63 -14.55
CA ALA A 205 -8.62 22.88 -15.52
C ALA A 205 -9.78 21.87 -15.41
N SER A 206 -9.51 20.65 -14.96
CA SER A 206 -10.52 19.58 -14.82
C SER A 206 -11.51 19.77 -13.67
N GLY A 207 -11.19 20.60 -12.67
CA GLY A 207 -11.96 20.73 -11.43
C GLY A 207 -11.96 19.49 -10.53
N VAL A 208 -11.10 18.50 -10.83
CA VAL A 208 -11.18 17.15 -10.24
C VAL A 208 -10.90 17.10 -8.75
N LEU A 209 -10.03 17.98 -8.24
CA LEU A 209 -9.71 18.10 -6.81
C LEU A 209 -10.94 18.54 -6.00
N SER A 210 -11.74 19.47 -6.52
CA SER A 210 -13.00 19.88 -5.91
C SER A 210 -14.07 18.77 -6.00
N LYS A 211 -14.06 17.97 -7.07
CA LYS A 211 -14.96 16.82 -7.24
C LYS A 211 -14.69 15.74 -6.19
N ILE A 212 -13.45 15.28 -6.08
CA ILE A 212 -13.07 14.21 -5.14
C ILE A 212 -13.20 14.68 -3.68
N ALA A 213 -12.89 15.95 -3.36
CA ALA A 213 -13.16 16.54 -2.04
C ALA A 213 -14.65 16.42 -1.65
N SER A 214 -15.55 16.76 -2.57
CA SER A 214 -17.00 16.70 -2.34
C SER A 214 -17.53 15.27 -2.20
N GLU A 215 -17.12 14.37 -3.10
CA GLU A 215 -17.60 12.99 -3.12
C GLU A 215 -17.07 12.16 -1.94
N TRP A 216 -15.82 12.39 -1.53
CA TRP A 216 -15.20 11.74 -0.37
C TRP A 216 -15.39 12.55 0.92
N ARG A 217 -16.20 13.62 0.89
CA ARG A 217 -16.58 14.46 2.04
C ARG A 217 -15.39 14.95 2.88
N MET A 218 -14.26 15.26 2.23
CA MET A 218 -13.00 15.65 2.86
C MET A 218 -12.61 17.10 2.54
N PRO A 219 -11.76 17.75 3.36
CA PRO A 219 -11.19 19.05 3.04
C PRO A 219 -10.48 19.07 1.69
N LEU A 220 -10.54 20.21 1.00
CA LEU A 220 -9.92 20.39 -0.32
C LEU A 220 -8.39 20.27 -0.25
N GLU A 221 -7.81 20.57 0.90
CA GLU A 221 -6.39 20.42 1.21
C GLU A 221 -5.96 18.95 1.12
N LEU A 222 -6.68 18.03 1.77
CA LEU A 222 -6.41 16.59 1.69
C LEU A 222 -6.67 16.04 0.27
N ALA A 223 -7.72 16.54 -0.39
CA ALA A 223 -7.99 16.19 -1.78
C ALA A 223 -6.87 16.65 -2.73
N SER A 224 -6.22 17.77 -2.43
CA SER A 224 -5.13 18.33 -3.23
C SER A 224 -3.86 17.51 -3.15
N ASP A 225 -3.62 16.80 -2.05
CA ASP A 225 -2.47 15.90 -1.90
C ASP A 225 -2.54 14.70 -2.85
N LEU A 226 -3.73 14.18 -3.13
CA LEU A 226 -3.95 13.07 -4.07
C LEU A 226 -3.47 13.36 -5.50
N VAL A 227 -3.21 14.63 -5.86
CA VAL A 227 -2.61 14.97 -7.15
C VAL A 227 -1.25 14.32 -7.37
N LYS A 228 -0.53 13.98 -6.29
CA LYS A 228 0.76 13.29 -6.36
C LYS A 228 0.65 11.91 -7.04
N LEU A 229 -0.52 11.27 -7.00
CA LEU A 229 -0.80 10.03 -7.73
C LEU A 229 -0.61 10.18 -9.26
N SER A 230 -0.75 11.38 -9.83
CA SER A 230 -0.43 11.63 -11.26
C SER A 230 1.05 11.42 -11.62
N LEU A 231 1.91 11.24 -10.63
CA LEU A 231 3.34 10.96 -10.78
C LEU A 231 3.69 9.47 -10.71
N PHE A 232 2.71 8.56 -10.61
CA PHE A 232 2.97 7.13 -10.39
C PHE A 232 2.05 6.24 -11.24
N ASP A 233 2.61 5.20 -11.86
CA ASP A 233 1.81 4.07 -12.36
C ASP A 233 1.37 3.23 -11.16
N VAL A 234 0.07 3.09 -10.92
CA VAL A 234 -0.45 2.33 -9.77
C VAL A 234 -0.74 0.88 -10.13
N ILE A 235 -0.22 -0.06 -9.34
CA ILE A 235 -0.41 -1.50 -9.47
C ILE A 235 -1.02 -2.05 -8.18
N LEU A 236 -2.25 -2.55 -8.26
CA LEU A 236 -2.87 -3.29 -7.16
C LEU A 236 -2.39 -4.74 -7.18
N TYR A 237 -1.78 -5.17 -6.08
CA TYR A 237 -1.34 -6.54 -5.85
C TYR A 237 -2.30 -7.23 -4.87
N VAL A 238 -3.16 -8.09 -5.40
CA VAL A 238 -4.37 -8.58 -4.72
C VAL A 238 -4.16 -9.98 -4.18
N ASP A 239 -4.35 -10.16 -2.88
CA ASP A 239 -4.48 -11.46 -2.25
C ASP A 239 -5.81 -12.13 -2.69
N ASP A 240 -5.67 -13.28 -3.33
CA ASP A 240 -6.76 -14.15 -3.77
C ASP A 240 -6.64 -15.56 -3.17
N SER A 241 -5.98 -15.68 -2.02
CA SER A 241 -5.85 -16.93 -1.26
C SER A 241 -7.18 -17.42 -0.66
N GLY A 242 -7.15 -18.57 0.02
CA GLY A 242 -8.34 -19.12 0.67
C GLY A 242 -8.82 -18.33 1.90
N SER A 243 -7.93 -17.72 2.68
CA SER A 243 -8.28 -17.00 3.93
C SER A 243 -9.28 -15.88 3.65
N MET A 244 -9.03 -15.12 2.58
CA MET A 244 -9.87 -14.03 2.09
C MET A 244 -11.35 -14.40 1.93
N ALA A 245 -11.66 -15.65 1.53
CA ALA A 245 -13.03 -16.10 1.26
C ALA A 245 -13.68 -16.86 2.43
N PHE A 246 -12.91 -17.64 3.19
CA PHE A 246 -13.47 -18.53 4.22
C PHE A 246 -13.54 -17.89 5.61
N GLU A 247 -12.75 -16.85 5.88
CA GLU A 247 -12.75 -16.16 7.16
C GLU A 247 -13.64 -14.91 7.13
N GLN A 248 -14.16 -14.52 8.29
CA GLN A 248 -15.05 -13.35 8.47
C GLN A 248 -16.30 -13.30 7.56
N GLY A 249 -16.71 -14.44 6.98
CA GLY A 249 -17.90 -14.51 6.12
C GLY A 249 -17.77 -13.76 4.79
N GLY A 250 -16.54 -13.48 4.33
CA GLY A 250 -16.27 -12.77 3.08
C GLY A 250 -16.11 -11.25 3.20
N GLU A 251 -16.21 -10.68 4.40
CA GLU A 251 -16.06 -9.22 4.65
C GLU A 251 -14.71 -8.68 4.10
N ARG A 252 -13.64 -9.50 4.12
CA ARG A 252 -12.32 -9.18 3.53
C ARG A 252 -12.37 -8.94 2.03
N ILE A 253 -13.21 -9.67 1.28
CA ILE A 253 -13.39 -9.49 -0.16
C ILE A 253 -14.17 -8.20 -0.45
N ASP A 254 -15.11 -7.81 0.40
CA ASP A 254 -15.87 -6.57 0.23
C ASP A 254 -15.01 -5.33 0.59
N ASP A 255 -14.18 -5.41 1.62
CA ASP A 255 -13.16 -4.39 1.92
C ASP A 255 -12.15 -4.26 0.78
N LEU A 256 -11.68 -5.38 0.23
CA LEU A 256 -10.80 -5.41 -0.94
C LEU A 256 -11.46 -4.77 -2.18
N LYS A 257 -12.72 -5.11 -2.47
CA LYS A 257 -13.50 -4.51 -3.55
C LYS A 257 -13.66 -3.01 -3.36
N LEU A 258 -13.88 -2.54 -2.13
CA LEU A 258 -13.97 -1.11 -1.83
C LEU A 258 -12.64 -0.41 -2.13
N ILE A 259 -11.52 -0.90 -1.57
CA ILE A 259 -10.19 -0.35 -1.81
C ILE A 259 -9.92 -0.27 -3.31
N LEU A 260 -10.07 -1.40 -4.01
CA LEU A 260 -9.79 -1.52 -5.43
C LEU A 260 -10.68 -0.62 -6.30
N SER A 261 -11.94 -0.40 -5.91
CA SER A 261 -12.82 0.59 -6.55
C SER A 261 -12.32 2.01 -6.32
N ARG A 262 -12.02 2.39 -5.07
CA ARG A 262 -11.62 3.75 -4.70
C ARG A 262 -10.27 4.14 -5.26
N VAL A 263 -9.30 3.22 -5.29
CA VAL A 263 -8.03 3.40 -5.97
C VAL A 263 -8.26 3.57 -7.48
N ALA A 264 -9.00 2.66 -8.14
CA ALA A 264 -9.29 2.77 -9.57
C ALA A 264 -10.00 4.09 -9.93
N TYR A 265 -10.86 4.60 -9.05
CA TYR A 265 -11.51 5.90 -9.20
C TYR A 265 -10.54 7.07 -9.03
N ALA A 266 -9.80 7.14 -7.92
CA ALA A 266 -8.86 8.24 -7.68
C ALA A 266 -7.78 8.31 -8.77
N THR A 267 -7.24 7.16 -9.19
CA THR A 267 -6.22 7.09 -10.23
C THR A 267 -6.75 7.44 -11.62
N SER A 268 -7.96 7.03 -12.02
CA SER A 268 -8.50 7.40 -13.34
C SER A 268 -8.89 8.87 -13.49
N LEU A 269 -8.89 9.60 -12.37
CA LEU A 269 -9.03 11.05 -12.31
C LEU A 269 -7.68 11.80 -12.50
N PHE A 270 -6.55 11.13 -12.24
CA PHE A 270 -5.21 11.71 -12.29
C PHE A 270 -4.31 11.12 -13.39
N ASP A 271 -4.61 9.92 -13.87
CA ASP A 271 -3.82 9.18 -14.84
C ASP A 271 -4.64 8.84 -16.10
N ASP A 272 -3.97 8.88 -17.25
CA ASP A 272 -4.60 8.68 -18.56
C ASP A 272 -4.58 7.21 -19.00
N ASP A 273 -3.66 6.36 -18.51
CA ASP A 273 -3.55 4.95 -18.88
C ASP A 273 -4.39 4.00 -17.98
N GLY A 274 -4.47 4.27 -16.68
CA GLY A 274 -5.28 3.55 -15.70
C GLY A 274 -4.55 2.38 -15.03
N ILE A 275 -5.09 1.91 -13.90
CA ILE A 275 -4.34 0.99 -13.02
C ILE A 275 -4.14 -0.40 -13.62
N GLN A 276 -3.11 -1.05 -13.12
CA GLN A 276 -2.89 -2.48 -13.30
C GLN A 276 -3.32 -3.24 -12.05
N VAL A 277 -3.79 -4.47 -12.23
CA VAL A 277 -4.18 -5.37 -11.14
C VAL A 277 -3.53 -6.73 -11.40
N ARG A 278 -2.89 -7.30 -10.37
CA ARG A 278 -2.28 -8.64 -10.39
C ARG A 278 -2.67 -9.41 -9.13
N PHE A 279 -3.14 -10.63 -9.30
CA PHE A 279 -3.56 -11.50 -8.19
C PHE A 279 -2.40 -12.42 -7.75
N MET A 280 -2.33 -12.82 -6.48
CA MET A 280 -1.24 -13.66 -5.96
C MET A 280 -1.23 -15.07 -6.60
N ASN A 281 -2.37 -15.73 -6.73
CA ASN A 281 -2.53 -17.09 -7.22
C ASN A 281 -2.99 -17.11 -8.69
N ASN A 282 -4.04 -16.36 -9.03
CA ASN A 282 -4.66 -16.37 -10.36
C ASN A 282 -3.73 -15.81 -11.46
N ARG A 283 -3.96 -16.25 -12.71
CA ARG A 283 -3.29 -15.75 -13.92
C ARG A 283 -4.08 -14.63 -14.61
N LEU A 284 -5.33 -14.41 -14.21
CA LEU A 284 -6.09 -13.23 -14.61
C LEU A 284 -5.32 -11.97 -14.22
N GLU A 285 -5.38 -10.94 -15.06
CA GLU A 285 -4.77 -9.64 -14.82
C GLU A 285 -5.68 -8.53 -15.33
N GLY A 286 -5.63 -7.37 -14.67
CA GLY A 286 -6.24 -6.13 -15.13
C GLY A 286 -5.15 -5.18 -15.65
N ASN A 287 -5.39 -4.53 -16.78
CA ASN A 287 -4.51 -3.51 -17.33
C ASN A 287 -5.36 -2.35 -17.84
N GLY A 288 -5.01 -1.12 -17.48
CA GLY A 288 -5.76 0.09 -17.88
C GLY A 288 -7.17 0.16 -17.28
N ILE A 289 -7.35 -0.34 -16.05
CA ILE A 289 -8.61 -0.26 -15.32
C ILE A 289 -8.84 1.20 -14.92
N ARG A 290 -9.92 1.82 -15.43
CA ARG A 290 -10.22 3.25 -15.24
C ARG A 290 -11.56 3.53 -14.53
N SER A 291 -12.29 2.50 -14.11
CA SER A 291 -13.57 2.68 -13.43
C SER A 291 -13.76 1.67 -12.30
N GLU A 292 -14.54 2.07 -11.29
CA GLU A 292 -14.97 1.17 -10.21
C GLU A 292 -15.65 -0.09 -10.78
N GLN A 293 -16.45 0.05 -11.85
CA GLN A 293 -17.16 -1.05 -12.47
C GLN A 293 -16.22 -2.07 -13.13
N ASP A 294 -15.20 -1.63 -13.87
CA ASP A 294 -14.21 -2.53 -14.48
C ASP A 294 -13.41 -3.27 -13.40
N ALA A 295 -13.07 -2.55 -12.34
CA ALA A 295 -12.34 -3.07 -11.20
C ALA A 295 -13.15 -4.17 -10.48
N LEU A 296 -14.44 -3.91 -10.18
CA LEU A 296 -15.36 -4.89 -9.61
C LEU A 296 -15.61 -6.09 -10.55
N ASN A 297 -15.77 -5.85 -11.85
CA ASN A 297 -15.95 -6.90 -12.86
C ASN A 297 -14.75 -7.85 -12.91
N LEU A 298 -13.52 -7.33 -12.73
CA LEU A 298 -12.31 -8.14 -12.68
C LEU A 298 -12.27 -9.03 -11.43
N VAL A 299 -12.51 -8.45 -10.24
CA VAL A 299 -12.48 -9.21 -8.97
C VAL A 299 -13.59 -10.29 -8.94
N ASN A 300 -14.77 -10.01 -9.47
CA ASN A 300 -15.88 -10.97 -9.53
C ASN A 300 -15.62 -12.19 -10.43
N GLN A 301 -14.58 -12.16 -11.29
CA GLN A 301 -14.14 -13.31 -12.09
C GLN A 301 -13.13 -14.21 -11.35
N VAL A 302 -12.59 -13.77 -10.20
CA VAL A 302 -11.57 -14.49 -9.46
C VAL A 302 -12.18 -15.46 -8.45
N LYS A 303 -11.75 -16.72 -8.53
CA LYS A 303 -11.99 -17.70 -7.48
C LYS A 303 -10.86 -17.61 -6.44
N PHE A 304 -11.18 -17.00 -5.31
CA PHE A 304 -10.33 -16.95 -4.12
C PHE A 304 -10.02 -18.36 -3.62
N SER A 305 -8.76 -18.78 -3.75
CA SER A 305 -8.25 -20.09 -3.38
C SER A 305 -6.73 -20.17 -3.53
N GLY A 306 -6.09 -21.03 -2.73
CA GLY A 306 -4.64 -21.19 -2.72
C GLY A 306 -4.04 -20.71 -1.41
N LEU A 307 -2.72 -20.51 -1.43
CA LEU A 307 -1.94 -19.99 -0.31
C LEU A 307 -1.61 -18.51 -0.59
N THR A 308 -0.73 -17.91 0.20
CA THR A 308 -0.37 -16.48 0.12
C THR A 308 1.10 -16.33 -0.27
N PRO A 309 1.47 -16.54 -1.56
CA PRO A 309 2.85 -16.42 -2.06
C PRO A 309 3.27 -14.95 -2.24
N LEU A 310 3.17 -14.16 -1.18
CA LEU A 310 3.34 -12.71 -1.15
C LEU A 310 4.61 -12.24 -1.88
N GLY A 311 5.78 -12.77 -1.54
CA GLY A 311 7.06 -12.39 -2.15
C GLY A 311 7.28 -12.99 -3.54
N THR A 312 7.04 -14.29 -3.69
CA THR A 312 7.26 -15.02 -4.94
C THR A 312 6.40 -14.48 -6.08
N SER A 313 5.10 -14.25 -5.84
CA SER A 313 4.21 -13.71 -6.87
C SER A 313 4.44 -12.21 -7.12
N LEU A 314 4.85 -11.42 -6.12
CA LEU A 314 5.23 -10.02 -6.31
C LEU A 314 6.41 -9.93 -7.28
N TRP A 315 7.43 -10.77 -7.07
CA TRP A 315 8.58 -10.84 -7.95
C TRP A 315 8.20 -11.24 -9.38
N GLN A 316 7.48 -12.35 -9.53
CA GLN A 316 7.18 -12.94 -10.84
C GLN A 316 6.15 -12.16 -11.66
N LYS A 317 5.16 -11.53 -11.02
CA LYS A 317 4.03 -10.89 -11.70
C LYS A 317 4.13 -9.37 -11.80
N ILE A 318 4.96 -8.72 -10.96
CA ILE A 318 5.09 -7.26 -10.94
C ILE A 318 6.55 -6.83 -11.07
N LEU A 319 7.41 -7.12 -10.10
CA LEU A 319 8.75 -6.52 -10.05
C LEU A 319 9.60 -6.89 -11.27
N GLN A 320 9.65 -8.17 -11.66
CA GLN A 320 10.40 -8.56 -12.85
C GLN A 320 9.78 -8.05 -14.16
N PRO A 321 8.49 -8.30 -14.49
CA PRO A 321 7.94 -7.92 -15.80
C PRO A 321 7.57 -6.45 -15.96
N LEU A 322 7.12 -5.76 -14.90
CA LEU A 322 6.53 -4.41 -14.99
C LEU A 322 7.48 -3.31 -14.48
N VAL A 323 8.46 -3.64 -13.63
CA VAL A 323 9.44 -2.66 -13.12
C VAL A 323 10.83 -2.90 -13.69
N LEU A 324 11.48 -3.98 -13.27
CA LEU A 324 12.91 -4.22 -13.48
C LEU A 324 13.23 -4.50 -14.97
N GLY A 325 12.39 -5.26 -15.65
CA GLY A 325 12.51 -5.48 -17.11
C GLY A 325 12.47 -4.15 -17.89
N PRO A 326 11.42 -3.33 -17.74
CA PRO A 326 11.37 -1.99 -18.32
C PRO A 326 12.52 -1.08 -17.88
N ALA A 327 12.92 -1.08 -16.60
CA ALA A 327 14.02 -0.25 -16.10
C ALA A 327 15.38 -0.63 -16.73
N GLN A 328 15.71 -1.92 -16.81
CA GLN A 328 16.92 -2.43 -17.48
C GLN A 328 16.96 -2.07 -18.97
N GLN A 329 15.79 -1.91 -19.59
CA GLN A 329 15.62 -1.56 -21.00
C GLN A 329 15.54 -0.04 -21.25
N ASN A 330 15.62 0.78 -20.19
CA ASN A 330 15.36 2.24 -20.23
C ASN A 330 13.97 2.59 -20.81
N ARG A 331 12.95 1.80 -20.45
CA ARG A 331 11.55 1.94 -20.88
C ARG A 331 10.54 2.16 -19.77
N LEU A 332 10.96 2.19 -18.50
CA LEU A 332 10.08 2.58 -17.39
C LEU A 332 9.72 4.07 -17.55
N GLN A 333 8.43 4.41 -17.60
CA GLN A 333 7.94 5.74 -17.99
C GLN A 333 7.56 6.62 -16.78
N LYS A 334 6.88 6.04 -15.78
CA LYS A 334 6.67 6.65 -14.46
C LYS A 334 7.32 5.77 -13.37
N PRO A 335 7.58 6.31 -12.17
CA PRO A 335 7.69 5.52 -10.95
C PRO A 335 6.45 4.64 -10.74
N VAL A 336 6.57 3.58 -9.96
CA VAL A 336 5.49 2.60 -9.74
C VAL A 336 5.09 2.55 -8.27
N LEU A 337 3.80 2.77 -7.97
CA LEU A 337 3.24 2.54 -6.65
C LEU A 337 2.55 1.17 -6.62
N ILE A 338 3.11 0.23 -5.85
CA ILE A 338 2.54 -1.10 -5.67
C ILE A 338 1.72 -1.12 -4.37
N ILE A 339 0.40 -1.24 -4.46
CA ILE A 339 -0.49 -1.37 -3.29
C ILE A 339 -0.87 -2.85 -3.13
N ALA A 340 -0.25 -3.52 -2.17
CA ALA A 340 -0.51 -4.90 -1.80
C ALA A 340 -1.66 -5.00 -0.80
N ILE A 341 -2.79 -5.60 -1.20
CA ILE A 341 -3.97 -5.79 -0.36
C ILE A 341 -4.01 -7.26 0.08
N THR A 342 -3.88 -7.54 1.37
CA THR A 342 -3.81 -8.89 1.94
C THR A 342 -4.42 -8.98 3.33
N ASP A 343 -4.89 -10.18 3.70
CA ASP A 343 -5.38 -10.50 5.04
C ASP A 343 -4.39 -11.30 5.89
N GLY A 344 -3.22 -11.62 5.35
CA GLY A 344 -2.44 -12.76 5.79
C GLY A 344 -0.93 -12.56 5.86
N THR A 345 -0.28 -13.51 6.51
CA THR A 345 1.17 -13.71 6.46
C THR A 345 1.54 -14.59 5.25
N PRO A 346 2.75 -14.48 4.68
CA PRO A 346 3.22 -15.37 3.62
C PRO A 346 3.00 -16.86 3.94
N ALA A 347 2.43 -17.58 2.97
CA ALA A 347 2.11 -19.00 3.08
C ALA A 347 2.37 -19.73 1.75
N GLY A 348 2.94 -20.94 1.82
CA GLY A 348 3.36 -21.70 0.63
C GLY A 348 4.73 -21.31 0.08
N GLU A 349 5.41 -20.35 0.70
CA GLU A 349 6.76 -19.92 0.39
C GLU A 349 7.62 -19.75 1.65
N ASN A 350 8.87 -19.31 1.50
CA ASN A 350 9.68 -18.88 2.62
C ASN A 350 9.15 -17.53 3.13
N ARG A 351 8.88 -17.41 4.44
CA ARG A 351 8.38 -16.18 5.07
C ARG A 351 9.22 -14.94 4.74
N ASP A 352 10.53 -15.10 4.63
CA ASP A 352 11.46 -14.00 4.40
C ASP A 352 11.58 -13.63 2.91
N GLU A 353 10.85 -14.29 2.01
CA GLU A 353 10.95 -14.05 0.57
C GLU A 353 10.53 -12.63 0.18
N ILE A 354 9.50 -12.08 0.82
CA ILE A 354 9.07 -10.68 0.57
C ILE A 354 10.20 -9.68 0.83
N PHE A 355 10.93 -9.84 1.95
CA PHE A 355 12.07 -8.99 2.31
C PHE A 355 13.19 -9.11 1.26
N LYS A 356 13.49 -10.34 0.81
CA LYS A 356 14.52 -10.60 -0.21
C LYS A 356 14.17 -9.96 -1.56
N VAL A 357 12.92 -10.07 -2.02
CA VAL A 357 12.52 -9.55 -3.34
C VAL A 357 12.48 -8.02 -3.37
N ILE A 358 12.06 -7.37 -2.28
CA ILE A 358 12.12 -5.90 -2.13
C ILE A 358 13.57 -5.43 -2.13
N LEU A 359 14.41 -6.00 -1.26
CA LEU A 359 15.85 -5.66 -1.21
C LEU A 359 16.56 -5.93 -2.54
N ARG A 360 16.16 -6.98 -3.26
CA ARG A 360 16.70 -7.27 -4.58
C ARG A 360 16.30 -6.20 -5.60
N ALA A 361 15.03 -5.82 -5.65
CA ALA A 361 14.54 -4.79 -6.55
C ALA A 361 15.21 -3.44 -6.28
N ASP A 362 15.31 -3.02 -5.02
CA ASP A 362 16.06 -1.85 -4.57
C ASP A 362 17.53 -1.86 -5.07
N ASN A 363 18.24 -2.98 -4.89
CA ASN A 363 19.62 -3.13 -5.34
C ASN A 363 19.78 -3.16 -6.87
N GLU A 364 18.79 -3.63 -7.63
CA GLU A 364 18.79 -3.57 -9.09
C GLU A 364 18.46 -2.14 -9.58
N LEU A 365 17.48 -1.47 -8.98
CA LEU A 365 17.06 -0.10 -9.30
C LEU A 365 18.12 0.95 -8.96
N LYS A 366 18.86 0.80 -7.85
CA LYS A 366 20.05 1.61 -7.49
C LYS A 366 21.15 1.63 -8.55
N ARG A 367 21.21 0.61 -9.42
CA ARG A 367 22.17 0.52 -10.53
C ARG A 367 21.61 1.03 -11.86
N SER A 368 20.32 1.36 -11.91
CA SER A 368 19.65 1.93 -13.07
C SER A 368 19.75 3.46 -13.07
N ARG A 369 19.39 4.10 -14.19
CA ARG A 369 19.25 5.56 -14.28
C ARG A 369 18.09 6.15 -13.46
N TYR A 370 17.23 5.31 -12.91
CA TYR A 370 15.97 5.72 -12.27
C TYR A 370 16.07 5.82 -10.73
N GLY A 371 17.02 5.09 -10.12
CA GLY A 371 17.22 5.09 -8.66
C GLY A 371 16.26 4.16 -7.89
N PRO A 372 16.52 3.89 -6.60
CA PRO A 372 15.71 2.97 -5.78
C PRO A 372 14.25 3.40 -5.67
N ASP A 373 14.03 4.70 -5.49
CA ASP A 373 12.74 5.34 -5.27
C ASP A 373 11.83 5.31 -6.54
N SER A 374 12.20 4.53 -7.57
CA SER A 374 11.36 4.20 -8.73
C SER A 374 10.18 3.28 -8.40
N VAL A 375 10.21 2.65 -7.22
CA VAL A 375 9.10 1.82 -6.72
C VAL A 375 8.83 2.16 -5.27
N SER A 376 7.57 2.45 -4.97
CA SER A 376 7.03 2.54 -3.62
C SER A 376 6.14 1.33 -3.36
N TYR A 377 6.15 0.81 -2.12
CA TYR A 377 5.34 -0.35 -1.73
C TYR A 377 4.44 0.02 -0.57
N GLN A 378 3.13 -0.02 -0.79
CA GLN A 378 2.14 0.13 0.26
C GLN A 378 1.55 -1.24 0.58
N PHE A 379 1.61 -1.69 1.83
CA PHE A 379 0.88 -2.87 2.29
C PHE A 379 -0.40 -2.41 3.01
N ALA A 380 -1.52 -3.01 2.64
CA ALA A 380 -2.86 -2.69 3.12
C ALA A 380 -3.49 -3.93 3.74
N GLN A 381 -3.69 -3.91 5.06
CA GLN A 381 -4.36 -5.01 5.75
C GLN A 381 -5.87 -4.93 5.54
N VAL A 382 -6.49 -6.04 5.11
CA VAL A 382 -7.94 -6.27 5.22
C VAL A 382 -8.24 -7.33 6.27
N GLY A 383 -9.41 -7.25 6.91
CA GLY A 383 -9.76 -8.10 8.04
C GLY A 383 -9.03 -7.74 9.35
N ASP A 384 -9.02 -8.65 10.32
CA ASP A 384 -8.57 -8.41 11.71
C ASP A 384 -7.52 -9.43 12.21
N ASP A 385 -6.86 -10.15 11.30
CA ASP A 385 -5.89 -11.16 11.68
C ASP A 385 -4.66 -10.54 12.39
N MET A 386 -4.47 -10.95 13.64
CA MET A 386 -3.41 -10.44 14.52
C MET A 386 -2.01 -10.96 14.19
N LYS A 387 -1.87 -12.00 13.36
CA LYS A 387 -0.58 -12.45 12.81
C LYS A 387 -0.21 -11.63 11.59
N ALA A 388 -1.18 -11.33 10.71
CA ALA A 388 -1.00 -10.44 9.58
C ALA A 388 -0.59 -9.03 10.04
N MET A 389 -1.28 -8.48 11.04
CA MET A 389 -0.92 -7.19 11.65
C MET A 389 0.53 -7.17 12.16
N LYS A 390 0.92 -8.18 12.95
CA LYS A 390 2.31 -8.31 13.45
C LYS A 390 3.33 -8.52 12.35
N PHE A 391 2.98 -9.26 11.30
CA PHE A 391 3.85 -9.48 10.15
C PHE A 391 4.12 -8.19 9.39
N LEU A 392 3.09 -7.35 9.21
CA LEU A 392 3.22 -6.03 8.57
C LEU A 392 3.99 -5.05 9.47
N GLU A 393 3.77 -5.08 10.79
CA GLU A 393 4.58 -4.32 11.76
C GLU A 393 6.06 -4.75 11.73
N GLU A 394 6.36 -6.04 11.60
CA GLU A 394 7.73 -6.55 11.42
C GLU A 394 8.36 -6.13 10.09
N LEU A 395 7.56 -6.00 9.02
CA LEU A 395 8.02 -5.53 7.70
C LEU A 395 8.35 -4.03 7.72
N ASP A 396 7.47 -3.24 8.34
CA ASP A 396 7.55 -1.79 8.54
C ASP A 396 8.72 -1.39 9.46
N ASN A 397 8.98 -2.17 10.51
CA ASN A 397 10.11 -1.94 11.43
C ASN A 397 11.41 -2.62 10.98
N HIS A 398 11.46 -3.27 9.81
CA HIS A 398 12.64 -4.02 9.38
C HIS A 398 13.82 -3.09 9.03
N PRO A 399 15.03 -3.24 9.63
CA PRO A 399 16.13 -2.27 9.52
C PRO A 399 16.64 -1.96 8.11
N GLN A 400 16.29 -2.77 7.10
CA GLN A 400 16.68 -2.56 5.70
C GLN A 400 15.49 -2.40 4.73
N VAL A 401 14.25 -2.66 5.19
CA VAL A 401 13.06 -2.71 4.32
C VAL A 401 12.00 -1.69 4.75
N GLY A 402 11.91 -1.37 6.05
CA GLY A 402 10.97 -0.38 6.57
C GLY A 402 11.08 0.99 5.91
N SER A 403 12.28 1.45 5.56
CA SER A 403 12.45 2.72 4.85
C SER A 403 12.16 2.67 3.34
N LEU A 404 11.61 1.56 2.83
CA LEU A 404 11.26 1.33 1.42
C LEU A 404 9.77 1.03 1.24
N ILE A 405 9.03 0.82 2.33
CA ILE A 405 7.65 0.33 2.33
C ILE A 405 6.85 1.09 3.38
N ASP A 406 5.55 1.22 3.16
CA ASP A 406 4.61 1.75 4.15
C ASP A 406 3.54 0.70 4.47
N CYS A 407 3.13 0.62 5.73
CA CYS A 407 2.07 -0.27 6.19
C CYS A 407 0.85 0.51 6.68
N THR A 408 -0.32 0.23 6.09
CA THR A 408 -1.63 0.72 6.55
C THR A 408 -2.39 -0.46 7.13
N SER A 409 -2.66 -0.40 8.44
CA SER A 409 -3.43 -1.43 9.13
C SER A 409 -4.92 -1.33 8.77
N ASN A 410 -5.72 -2.30 9.24
CA ASN A 410 -7.17 -2.22 9.08
C ASN A 410 -7.75 -0.93 9.70
N PHE A 411 -8.94 -0.55 9.23
CA PHE A 411 -9.57 0.70 9.65
C PHE A 411 -9.74 0.83 11.16
N GLU A 412 -10.05 -0.27 11.86
CA GLU A 412 -10.24 -0.32 13.31
C GLU A 412 -8.96 0.04 14.08
N ALA A 413 -7.82 -0.54 13.69
CA ALA A 413 -6.53 -0.27 14.31
C ALA A 413 -6.06 1.16 14.04
N GLU A 414 -6.19 1.61 12.78
CA GLU A 414 -5.84 2.98 12.38
C GLU A 414 -6.70 4.04 13.07
N GLN A 415 -8.01 3.80 13.20
CA GLN A 415 -8.91 4.69 13.96
C GLN A 415 -8.52 4.72 15.44
N ALA A 416 -8.25 3.56 16.06
CA ALA A 416 -7.85 3.49 17.45
C ALA A 416 -6.49 4.18 17.69
N GLU A 417 -5.55 4.06 16.75
CA GLU A 417 -4.25 4.72 16.84
C GLU A 417 -4.35 6.23 16.63
N MET A 418 -5.08 6.70 15.61
CA MET A 418 -5.29 8.13 15.37
C MET A 418 -5.99 8.76 16.58
N MET A 419 -7.08 8.16 17.07
CA MET A 419 -7.79 8.66 18.25
C MET A 419 -6.88 8.72 19.48
N ARG A 420 -5.98 7.73 19.68
CA ARG A 420 -4.99 7.74 20.77
C ARG A 420 -3.92 8.83 20.61
N LYS A 421 -3.46 9.10 19.39
CA LYS A 421 -2.35 10.03 19.11
C LYS A 421 -2.79 11.50 18.98
N SER A 422 -3.95 11.77 18.36
CA SER A 422 -4.42 13.13 18.06
C SER A 422 -5.79 13.47 18.63
N GLY A 423 -6.57 12.49 19.11
CA GLY A 423 -7.95 12.71 19.54
C GLY A 423 -8.93 12.97 18.38
N ILE A 424 -8.54 12.61 17.14
CA ILE A 424 -9.35 12.78 15.93
C ILE A 424 -9.90 11.41 15.52
N ASP A 425 -11.20 11.36 15.21
CA ASP A 425 -11.82 10.21 14.55
C ASP A 425 -11.36 10.10 13.10
N LEU A 426 -10.77 8.95 12.74
CA LEU A 426 -10.45 8.62 11.36
C LEU A 426 -11.73 8.29 10.59
N SER A 427 -12.03 9.00 9.50
CA SER A 427 -13.11 8.59 8.58
C SER A 427 -12.60 7.51 7.61
N PRO A 428 -13.49 6.65 7.06
CA PRO A 428 -13.11 5.68 6.02
C PRO A 428 -12.43 6.34 4.80
N GLU A 429 -12.83 7.57 4.46
CA GLU A 429 -12.25 8.35 3.38
C GLU A 429 -10.86 8.90 3.74
N MET A 430 -10.64 9.33 4.99
CA MET A 430 -9.30 9.68 5.48
C MET A 430 -8.36 8.46 5.52
N TRP A 431 -8.89 7.27 5.84
CA TRP A 431 -8.12 6.03 5.78
C TRP A 431 -7.74 5.68 4.32
N LEU A 432 -8.64 5.91 3.36
CA LEU A 432 -8.33 5.77 1.93
C LEU A 432 -7.29 6.79 1.43
N VAL A 433 -7.30 8.02 1.96
CA VAL A 433 -6.23 8.99 1.68
C VAL A 433 -4.90 8.51 2.27
N LYS A 434 -4.86 8.05 3.53
CA LYS A 434 -3.64 7.45 4.13
C LYS A 434 -3.11 6.27 3.31
N LEU A 435 -3.99 5.43 2.76
CA LEU A 435 -3.61 4.30 1.93
C LEU A 435 -2.98 4.71 0.57
N LEU A 436 -3.23 5.95 0.12
CA LEU A 436 -2.81 6.46 -1.19
C LEU A 436 -1.61 7.42 -1.12
N MET A 437 -1.12 7.76 0.07
CA MET A 437 -0.27 8.94 0.33
C MET A 437 0.86 8.69 1.31
#